data_AF-A0A377DLT3-F1
#
_entry.id   AF-A0A377DLT3-F1
#
_cell.length_a   1.000
_cell.length_b   1.000
_cell.length_c   1.000
_cell.angle_alpha   90.00
_cell.angle_beta   90.00
_cell.angle_gamma   90.00
#
_symmetry.space_group_name_H-M   'P 1'
#
loop_
_entity.id
_entity.type
_entity.pdbx_description
1 polymer ?
#
loop_
_entity_poly.entity_id
_entity_poly.type
_entity_poly.pdbx_seq_one_letter_code
_entity_poly.pdbx_strand_id
1 'polypeptide(L)'
;MLYLKQHLRRNVSTRSSFSAETYRDEFDRFIKRFPVIGSSTHSIINSIGKGALLDYVIIDEASQQDIVPGILGLGCARNVIVVGDRKQLPHVPVLLPNSPSPPAEYYNCEKYSLLDSVCMLFRNMVPVTLLKEHYRCHPKIIQFCNKQFYDNALIPLTVDSGEASLSLVITAKGNHTRNFSNLRELESLEGHYWDEESSRGYIAPYNAQVNLAEKVLPADFVKSTVHKFQGRECDEIVFSTVLDKKRSSQHSRNIAFVDNPELVNVAVSRARNKFTLVTGNDVFERHAGHIAALIRYIKYYADDGEIFESPVISAFDLLYSEYDKSLERLNSRLNSNDSHFKSEQIVACLLRDILSQDSYRSMMFHSQIALNQLVLLERGDFTHREQLFMRNRASCDFVVYYKVGKTPLGVIEVDGGYHLTSVQAERDELKNSILKKCGLPLLRLRTIDSDIEGKLGAFLSGLTG
;
A
#
# COMPACT_ATOMS: atom_id res chain seq x y z
N MET A 1 -37.01 -3.67 -5.47
CA MET A 1 -36.98 -3.30 -6.91
C MET A 1 -38.01 -4.02 -7.80
N LEU A 2 -38.31 -5.32 -7.62
CA LEU A 2 -39.25 -6.05 -8.48
C LEU A 2 -40.67 -5.46 -8.50
N TYR A 3 -41.20 -5.09 -7.32
CA TYR A 3 -42.52 -4.46 -7.20
C TYR A 3 -42.62 -3.13 -7.97
N LEU A 4 -41.62 -2.25 -7.83
CA LEU A 4 -41.56 -0.98 -8.55
C LEU A 4 -41.55 -1.20 -10.08
N LYS A 5 -40.74 -2.15 -10.56
CA LYS A 5 -40.71 -2.51 -11.99
C LYS A 5 -42.07 -2.99 -12.48
N GLN A 6 -42.77 -3.80 -11.70
CA GLN A 6 -44.10 -4.31 -12.04
C GLN A 6 -45.16 -3.19 -12.04
N HIS A 7 -45.12 -2.30 -11.04
CA HIS A 7 -46.01 -1.15 -10.95
C HIS A 7 -45.84 -0.21 -12.15
N LEU A 8 -44.58 0.15 -12.50
CA LEU A 8 -44.29 1.02 -13.64
C LEU A 8 -44.71 0.39 -14.98
N ARG A 9 -44.56 -0.94 -15.15
CA ARG A 9 -45.03 -1.64 -16.35
C ARG A 9 -46.55 -1.60 -16.51
N ARG A 10 -47.31 -1.64 -15.41
CA ARG A 10 -48.78 -1.64 -15.44
C ARG A 10 -49.38 -0.24 -15.62
N ASN A 11 -48.76 0.77 -15.02
CA ASN A 11 -49.36 2.11 -14.90
C ASN A 11 -48.74 3.16 -15.83
N VAL A 12 -47.59 2.89 -16.46
CA VAL A 12 -46.88 3.88 -17.28
C VAL A 12 -46.65 3.35 -18.69
N SER A 13 -47.17 4.08 -19.68
CA SER A 13 -47.03 3.76 -21.10
C SER A 13 -45.56 3.68 -21.54
N THR A 14 -45.23 2.64 -22.30
CA THR A 14 -43.90 2.42 -22.90
C THR A 14 -43.70 3.12 -24.25
N ARG A 15 -44.71 3.83 -24.77
CA ARG A 15 -44.68 4.41 -26.12
C ARG A 15 -43.75 5.62 -26.29
N SER A 16 -43.24 6.20 -25.21
CA SER A 16 -42.36 7.36 -25.26
C SER A 16 -40.90 6.91 -25.25
N SER A 17 -40.16 7.18 -26.32
CA SER A 17 -38.70 6.98 -26.37
C SER A 17 -38.00 8.26 -25.92
N PHE A 18 -37.11 8.16 -24.95
CA PHE A 18 -36.26 9.27 -24.50
C PHE A 18 -34.84 9.04 -25.00
N SER A 19 -34.17 10.12 -25.42
CA SER A 19 -32.76 10.13 -25.76
C SER A 19 -31.99 10.99 -24.76
N ALA A 20 -30.65 10.91 -24.79
CA ALA A 20 -29.79 11.77 -23.97
C ALA A 20 -30.02 13.28 -24.23
N GLU A 21 -30.50 13.63 -25.43
CA GLU A 21 -30.76 15.01 -25.85
C GLU A 21 -32.17 15.47 -25.46
N THR A 22 -33.17 14.57 -25.51
CA THR A 22 -34.59 14.96 -25.40
C THR A 22 -35.18 14.79 -24.01
N TYR A 23 -34.59 13.97 -23.13
CA TYR A 23 -35.22 13.60 -21.86
C TYR A 23 -35.37 14.78 -20.89
N ARG A 24 -34.49 15.79 -20.98
CA ARG A 24 -34.52 16.98 -20.10
C ARG A 24 -35.63 17.95 -20.47
N ASP A 25 -35.95 18.04 -21.76
CA ASP A 25 -37.05 18.88 -22.24
C ASP A 25 -38.41 18.22 -21.93
N GLU A 26 -38.45 16.89 -21.89
CA GLU A 26 -39.63 16.10 -21.51
C GLU A 26 -39.55 15.54 -20.07
N PHE A 27 -38.90 16.27 -19.16
CA PHE A 27 -38.51 15.74 -17.85
C PHE A 27 -39.69 15.20 -17.01
N ASP A 28 -40.84 15.86 -17.03
CA ASP A 28 -42.04 15.42 -16.31
C ASP A 28 -42.57 14.07 -16.81
N ARG A 29 -42.44 13.80 -18.12
CA ARG A 29 -42.77 12.48 -18.70
C ARG A 29 -41.69 11.46 -18.39
N PHE A 30 -40.43 11.90 -18.41
CA PHE A 30 -39.28 11.05 -18.11
C PHE A 30 -39.34 10.51 -16.68
N ILE A 31 -39.54 11.36 -15.67
CA ILE A 31 -39.55 10.95 -14.25
C ILE A 31 -40.74 10.03 -13.91
N LYS A 32 -41.88 10.18 -14.61
CA LYS A 32 -43.01 9.23 -14.50
C LYS A 32 -42.60 7.82 -14.92
N ARG A 33 -41.70 7.70 -15.89
CA ARG A 33 -41.19 6.40 -16.36
C ARG A 33 -39.98 5.91 -15.56
N PHE A 34 -39.11 6.82 -15.17
CA PHE A 34 -37.87 6.58 -14.44
C PHE A 34 -37.87 7.41 -13.14
N PRO A 35 -38.60 6.96 -12.11
CA PRO A 35 -38.81 7.75 -10.88
C PRO A 35 -37.57 7.84 -9.99
N VAL A 36 -36.49 7.14 -10.35
CA VAL A 36 -35.22 7.15 -9.63
C VAL A 36 -34.12 7.49 -10.63
N ILE A 37 -33.38 8.55 -10.34
CA ILE A 37 -32.26 9.02 -11.16
C ILE A 37 -30.99 8.93 -10.31
N GLY A 38 -29.94 8.30 -10.84
CA GLY A 38 -28.61 8.34 -10.27
C GLY A 38 -27.80 9.47 -10.90
N SER A 39 -27.15 10.31 -10.09
CA SER A 39 -26.26 11.37 -10.54
C SER A 39 -25.20 11.63 -9.48
N SER A 40 -24.04 12.13 -9.88
CA SER A 40 -23.13 12.79 -8.93
C SER A 40 -23.75 14.11 -8.45
N THR A 41 -23.30 14.58 -7.29
CA THR A 41 -23.65 15.89 -6.72
C THR A 41 -23.28 17.03 -7.66
N HIS A 42 -22.15 16.92 -8.36
CA HIS A 42 -21.69 17.92 -9.32
C HIS A 42 -22.56 18.00 -10.59
N SER A 43 -23.10 16.87 -11.05
CA SER A 43 -23.84 16.80 -12.31
C SER A 43 -25.36 16.96 -12.15
N ILE A 44 -25.90 16.87 -10.93
CA ILE A 44 -27.35 16.73 -10.70
C ILE A 44 -28.20 17.82 -11.36
N ILE A 45 -27.76 19.09 -11.31
CA ILE A 45 -28.48 20.21 -11.94
C ILE A 45 -28.51 20.07 -13.46
N ASN A 46 -27.45 19.52 -14.05
CA ASN A 46 -27.36 19.27 -15.49
C ASN A 46 -28.04 17.96 -15.90
N SER A 47 -28.30 17.07 -14.94
CA SER A 47 -28.98 15.79 -15.16
C SER A 47 -30.51 15.92 -15.14
N ILE A 48 -31.07 17.03 -14.68
CA ILE A 48 -32.52 17.27 -14.59
C ILE A 48 -33.02 18.30 -15.60
N GLY A 49 -34.34 18.36 -15.77
CA GLY A 49 -35.01 19.39 -16.57
C GLY A 49 -34.76 20.78 -15.99
N LYS A 50 -34.67 21.81 -16.84
CA LYS A 50 -34.39 23.18 -16.39
C LYS A 50 -35.51 23.68 -15.48
N GLY A 51 -35.16 24.05 -14.24
CA GLY A 51 -36.13 24.49 -13.22
C GLY A 51 -36.95 23.36 -12.59
N ALA A 52 -36.64 22.09 -12.88
CA ALA A 52 -37.29 20.97 -12.23
C ALA A 52 -36.94 20.92 -10.73
N LEU A 53 -37.93 20.53 -9.93
CA LEU A 53 -37.79 20.37 -8.48
C LEU A 53 -38.15 18.93 -8.10
N LEU A 54 -37.17 18.20 -7.57
CA LEU A 54 -37.32 16.82 -7.14
C LEU A 54 -38.05 16.74 -5.80
N ASP A 55 -38.83 15.69 -5.58
CA ASP A 55 -39.50 15.47 -4.29
C ASP A 55 -38.49 15.13 -3.19
N TYR A 56 -37.51 14.29 -3.52
CA TYR A 56 -36.44 13.84 -2.62
C TYR A 56 -35.10 13.80 -3.33
N VAL A 57 -34.05 14.19 -2.61
CA VAL A 57 -32.65 13.88 -2.96
C VAL A 57 -32.02 13.14 -1.79
N ILE A 58 -31.40 11.99 -2.09
CA ILE A 58 -30.61 11.22 -1.13
C ILE A 58 -29.15 11.40 -1.52
N ILE A 59 -28.35 11.99 -0.62
CA ILE A 59 -26.92 12.16 -0.81
C ILE A 59 -26.24 11.07 0.00
N ASP A 60 -25.74 10.04 -0.68
CA ASP A 60 -24.95 8.97 -0.07
C ASP A 60 -23.48 9.36 0.06
N GLU A 61 -22.76 8.71 0.98
CA GLU A 61 -21.34 8.99 1.28
C GLU A 61 -21.04 10.47 1.55
N ALA A 62 -21.96 11.18 2.20
CA ALA A 62 -21.88 12.61 2.43
C ALA A 62 -20.73 13.05 3.34
N SER A 63 -20.11 12.13 4.09
CA SER A 63 -18.85 12.39 4.81
C SER A 63 -17.65 12.52 3.87
N GLN A 64 -17.73 11.97 2.65
CA GLN A 64 -16.73 12.12 1.59
C GLN A 64 -17.09 13.21 0.57
N GLN A 65 -18.20 13.92 0.75
CA GLN A 65 -18.62 15.00 -0.15
C GLN A 65 -18.15 16.36 0.36
N ASP A 66 -17.57 17.15 -0.54
CA ASP A 66 -17.36 18.59 -0.33
C ASP A 66 -18.72 19.31 -0.26
N ILE A 67 -18.77 20.38 0.54
CA ILE A 67 -19.95 21.22 0.76
C ILE A 67 -20.43 21.82 -0.57
N VAL A 68 -19.53 22.34 -1.42
CA VAL A 68 -19.89 23.08 -2.64
C VAL A 68 -20.72 22.24 -3.63
N PRO A 69 -20.26 21.07 -4.11
CA PRO A 69 -21.08 20.22 -4.97
C PRO A 69 -22.31 19.67 -4.22
N GLY A 70 -22.22 19.45 -2.92
CA GLY A 70 -23.36 19.02 -2.09
C GLY A 70 -24.56 19.97 -2.14
N ILE A 71 -24.30 21.29 -2.08
CA ILE A 71 -25.35 22.33 -2.13
C ILE A 71 -26.16 22.27 -3.43
N LEU A 72 -25.57 21.84 -4.55
CA LEU A 72 -26.29 21.70 -5.82
C LEU A 72 -27.44 20.70 -5.70
N GLY A 73 -27.25 19.63 -4.93
CA GLY A 73 -28.31 18.67 -4.60
C GLY A 73 -29.40 19.28 -3.71
N LEU A 74 -29.01 20.12 -2.74
CA LEU A 74 -29.94 20.82 -1.85
C LEU A 74 -30.84 21.81 -2.61
N GLY A 75 -30.30 22.50 -3.62
CA GLY A 75 -31.01 23.54 -4.37
C GLY A 75 -32.09 23.03 -5.34
N CYS A 76 -32.12 21.72 -5.62
CA CYS A 76 -33.04 21.13 -6.60
C CYS A 76 -34.07 20.16 -6.00
N ALA A 77 -34.24 20.14 -4.67
CA ALA A 77 -35.11 19.19 -3.98
C ALA A 77 -36.02 19.86 -2.94
N ARG A 78 -37.22 19.28 -2.75
CA ARG A 78 -38.13 19.66 -1.65
C ARG A 78 -37.68 19.06 -0.32
N ASN A 79 -37.22 17.81 -0.34
CA ASN A 79 -36.75 17.08 0.82
C ASN A 79 -35.35 16.51 0.55
N VAL A 80 -34.50 16.52 1.56
CA VAL A 80 -33.13 16.01 1.45
C VAL A 80 -32.87 15.00 2.56
N ILE A 81 -32.25 13.88 2.20
CA ILE A 81 -31.71 12.89 3.12
C ILE A 81 -30.21 12.85 2.90
N VAL A 82 -29.44 13.10 3.96
CA VAL A 82 -27.98 13.07 3.93
C VAL A 82 -27.53 11.82 4.67
N VAL A 83 -26.81 10.95 3.97
CA VAL A 83 -26.33 9.65 4.48
C VAL A 83 -24.81 9.63 4.41
N GLY A 84 -24.17 9.19 5.49
CA GLY A 84 -22.73 9.04 5.53
C GLY A 84 -22.28 8.68 6.94
N ASP A 85 -20.98 8.50 7.11
CA ASP A 85 -20.39 8.09 8.38
C ASP A 85 -19.23 9.01 8.75
N ARG A 86 -19.40 9.74 9.86
CA ARG A 86 -18.43 10.68 10.42
C ARG A 86 -17.25 10.00 11.11
N LYS A 87 -17.31 8.66 11.28
CA LYS A 87 -16.21 7.83 11.81
C LYS A 87 -15.38 7.17 10.70
N GLN A 88 -15.73 7.39 9.44
CA GLN A 88 -14.97 6.96 8.27
C GLN A 88 -14.25 8.15 7.63
N LEU A 89 -13.40 7.87 6.64
CA LEU A 89 -12.53 8.86 6.04
C LEU A 89 -13.35 10.05 5.47
N PRO A 90 -12.96 11.30 5.80
CA PRO A 90 -13.58 12.48 5.24
C PRO A 90 -13.10 12.72 3.81
N HIS A 91 -13.71 13.69 3.13
CA HIS A 91 -13.18 14.17 1.86
C HIS A 91 -11.78 14.76 2.05
N VAL A 92 -10.92 14.61 1.03
CA VAL A 92 -9.64 15.30 1.01
C VAL A 92 -9.87 16.69 0.39
N PRO A 93 -9.77 17.77 1.18
CA PRO A 93 -10.07 19.12 0.68
C PRO A 93 -9.03 19.55 -0.35
N VAL A 94 -9.49 20.21 -1.42
CA VAL A 94 -8.61 20.90 -2.36
C VAL A 94 -8.28 22.26 -1.75
N LEU A 95 -7.07 22.40 -1.21
CA LEU A 95 -6.59 23.67 -0.68
C LEU A 95 -6.35 24.65 -1.82
N LEU A 96 -7.16 25.70 -1.91
CA LEU A 96 -6.96 26.77 -2.88
C LEU A 96 -6.16 27.90 -2.22
N PRO A 97 -5.00 28.29 -2.76
CA PRO A 97 -4.28 29.45 -2.25
C PRO A 97 -5.16 30.69 -2.40
N ASN A 98 -5.37 31.43 -1.30
CA ASN A 98 -6.26 32.60 -1.20
C ASN A 98 -7.76 32.31 -1.23
N SER A 99 -8.21 31.15 -0.72
CA SER A 99 -9.64 30.94 -0.43
C SER A 99 -10.18 32.10 0.44
N PRO A 100 -11.34 32.70 0.09
CA PRO A 100 -11.98 33.67 0.96
C PRO A 100 -12.34 33.01 2.30
N SER A 101 -12.29 33.78 3.38
CA SER A 101 -12.75 33.32 4.69
C SER A 101 -14.20 32.84 4.61
N PRO A 102 -14.54 31.66 5.17
CA PRO A 102 -15.90 31.15 5.10
C PRO A 102 -16.85 32.10 5.84
N PRO A 103 -18.09 32.32 5.35
CA PRO A 103 -19.06 33.20 6.01
C PRO A 103 -19.41 32.76 7.44
N ALA A 104 -19.28 31.46 7.73
CA ALA A 104 -19.42 30.87 9.05
C ALA A 104 -18.56 29.59 9.15
N GLU A 105 -18.19 29.18 10.36
CA GLU A 105 -17.29 28.02 10.58
C GLU A 105 -17.83 26.71 9.97
N TYR A 106 -19.13 26.47 10.06
CA TYR A 106 -19.77 25.28 9.49
C TYR A 106 -19.85 25.30 7.95
N TYR A 107 -19.46 26.41 7.29
CA TYR A 107 -19.29 26.48 5.83
C TYR A 107 -17.82 26.36 5.39
N ASN A 108 -16.93 26.00 6.30
CA ASN A 108 -15.51 25.83 5.98
C ASN A 108 -15.28 24.55 5.16
N CYS A 109 -15.21 24.71 3.84
CA CYS A 109 -15.05 23.63 2.86
C CYS A 109 -13.68 22.94 2.95
N GLU A 110 -12.68 23.61 3.53
CA GLU A 110 -11.34 23.06 3.73
C GLU A 110 -11.26 22.14 4.96
N LYS A 111 -12.26 22.20 5.84
CA LYS A 111 -12.24 21.50 7.14
C LYS A 111 -13.36 20.49 7.31
N TYR A 112 -14.53 20.75 6.73
CA TYR A 112 -15.74 19.98 7.01
C TYR A 112 -16.34 19.37 5.75
N SER A 113 -16.76 18.12 5.86
CA SER A 113 -17.59 17.45 4.86
C SER A 113 -18.99 18.07 4.82
N LEU A 114 -19.75 17.77 3.76
CA LEU A 114 -21.17 18.11 3.69
C LEU A 114 -21.94 17.58 4.91
N LEU A 115 -21.66 16.34 5.33
CA LEU A 115 -22.32 15.74 6.49
C LEU A 115 -22.00 16.50 7.78
N ASP A 116 -20.73 16.80 8.04
CA ASP A 116 -20.33 17.57 9.23
C ASP A 116 -20.94 18.97 9.23
N SER A 117 -20.92 19.65 8.08
CA SER A 117 -21.52 20.97 7.89
C SER A 117 -23.01 20.98 8.24
N VAL A 118 -23.77 20.03 7.68
CA VAL A 118 -25.21 19.87 7.93
C VAL A 118 -25.48 19.55 9.41
N CYS A 119 -24.71 18.63 10.01
CA CYS A 119 -24.84 18.31 11.43
C CYS A 119 -24.53 19.51 12.33
N MET A 120 -23.52 20.32 12.01
CA MET A 120 -23.16 21.51 12.79
C MET A 120 -24.19 22.63 12.66
N LEU A 121 -24.73 22.83 11.46
CA LEU A 121 -25.74 23.86 11.15
C LEU A 121 -27.06 23.55 11.85
N PHE A 122 -27.60 22.34 11.65
CA PHE A 122 -28.93 21.98 12.15
C PHE A 122 -28.91 21.39 13.56
N ARG A 123 -27.78 20.87 14.05
CA ARG A 123 -27.65 20.28 15.39
C ARG A 123 -28.79 19.30 15.68
N ASN A 124 -29.66 19.65 16.63
CA ASN A 124 -30.81 18.84 17.07
C ASN A 124 -32.14 19.27 16.41
N MET A 125 -32.11 20.21 15.45
CA MET A 125 -33.30 20.66 14.72
C MET A 125 -33.79 19.63 13.69
N VAL A 126 -32.93 18.68 13.31
CA VAL A 126 -33.25 17.61 12.35
C VAL A 126 -33.01 16.24 12.99
N PRO A 127 -33.81 15.23 12.64
CA PRO A 127 -33.61 13.87 13.16
C PRO A 127 -32.31 13.29 12.59
N VAL A 128 -31.50 12.69 13.46
CA VAL A 128 -30.29 11.94 13.10
C VAL A 128 -30.46 10.51 13.60
N THR A 129 -30.29 9.54 12.71
CA THR A 129 -30.48 8.11 13.02
C THR A 129 -29.23 7.33 12.67
N LEU A 130 -28.69 6.60 13.66
CA LEU A 130 -27.64 5.61 13.44
C LEU A 130 -28.27 4.28 13.02
N LEU A 131 -27.88 3.76 11.85
CA LEU A 131 -28.22 2.39 11.45
C LEU A 131 -27.33 1.42 12.22
N LYS A 132 -27.93 0.61 13.09
CA LYS A 132 -27.18 -0.24 14.03
C LYS A 132 -26.81 -1.60 13.46
N GLU A 133 -27.64 -2.14 12.59
CA GLU A 133 -27.49 -3.51 12.09
C GLU A 133 -26.35 -3.61 11.08
N HIS A 134 -25.38 -4.49 11.34
CA HIS A 134 -24.19 -4.69 10.53
C HIS A 134 -24.19 -6.09 9.90
N TYR A 135 -24.15 -6.15 8.57
CA TYR A 135 -24.32 -7.39 7.79
C TYR A 135 -23.08 -7.84 7.02
N ARG A 136 -21.97 -7.10 7.11
CA ARG A 136 -20.81 -7.30 6.24
C ARG A 136 -19.73 -8.17 6.88
N CYS A 137 -19.10 -7.67 7.93
CA CYS A 137 -17.90 -8.29 8.48
C CYS A 137 -18.25 -9.41 9.45
N HIS A 138 -17.36 -10.38 9.57
CA HIS A 138 -17.34 -11.36 10.63
C HIS A 138 -17.43 -10.66 12.01
N PRO A 139 -18.16 -11.21 13.00
CA PRO A 139 -18.38 -10.56 14.28
C PRO A 139 -17.08 -10.11 14.98
N LYS A 140 -16.03 -10.94 14.99
CA LYS A 140 -14.73 -10.58 15.59
C LYS A 140 -14.07 -9.38 14.91
N ILE A 141 -14.26 -9.18 13.60
CA ILE A 141 -13.68 -8.06 12.83
C ILE A 141 -14.41 -6.77 13.17
N ILE A 142 -15.72 -6.69 12.95
CA ILE A 142 -16.47 -5.46 13.19
C ILE A 142 -16.47 -5.07 14.67
N GLN A 143 -16.37 -6.04 15.58
CA GLN A 143 -16.38 -5.77 17.01
C GLN A 143 -15.19 -4.92 17.48
N PHE A 144 -14.04 -4.95 16.78
CA PHE A 144 -12.97 -4.00 17.03
C PHE A 144 -13.45 -2.57 16.76
N CYS A 145 -13.95 -2.30 15.54
CA CYS A 145 -14.44 -0.98 15.16
C CYS A 145 -15.59 -0.53 16.07
N ASN A 146 -16.51 -1.45 16.40
CA ASN A 146 -17.67 -1.18 17.23
C ASN A 146 -17.26 -0.69 18.63
N LYS A 147 -16.29 -1.34 19.26
CA LYS A 147 -15.72 -0.93 20.55
C LYS A 147 -14.94 0.38 20.45
N GLN A 148 -14.14 0.55 19.40
CA GLN A 148 -13.18 1.64 19.30
C GLN A 148 -13.79 2.96 18.81
N PHE A 149 -14.81 2.90 17.94
CA PHE A 149 -15.31 4.07 17.20
C PHE A 149 -16.80 4.33 17.34
N TYR A 150 -17.60 3.32 17.72
CA TYR A 150 -19.07 3.38 17.74
C TYR A 150 -19.69 3.08 19.11
N ASP A 151 -18.91 3.05 20.19
CA ASP A 151 -19.40 2.85 21.56
C ASP A 151 -20.29 1.59 21.73
N ASN A 152 -19.99 0.51 21.00
CA ASN A 152 -20.79 -0.72 20.92
C ASN A 152 -22.23 -0.55 20.43
N ALA A 153 -22.53 0.52 19.69
CA ALA A 153 -23.88 0.77 19.18
C ALA A 153 -24.25 -0.11 17.97
N LEU A 154 -23.28 -0.71 17.28
CA LEU A 154 -23.53 -1.61 16.14
C LEU A 154 -23.89 -3.01 16.62
N ILE A 155 -24.77 -3.68 15.89
CA ILE A 155 -25.27 -5.03 16.14
C ILE A 155 -24.83 -5.90 14.96
N PRO A 156 -23.78 -6.73 15.10
CA PRO A 156 -23.39 -7.69 14.08
C PRO A 156 -24.50 -8.72 13.89
N LEU A 157 -24.92 -8.93 12.64
CA LEU A 157 -25.92 -9.94 12.24
C LEU A 157 -25.33 -11.06 11.39
N THR A 158 -24.01 -11.04 11.21
CA THR A 158 -23.22 -12.18 10.70
C THR A 158 -22.99 -13.20 11.81
N VAL A 159 -22.72 -14.45 11.41
CA VAL A 159 -22.50 -15.56 12.34
C VAL A 159 -21.00 -15.86 12.41
N ASP A 160 -20.51 -16.11 13.63
CA ASP A 160 -19.19 -16.69 13.87
C ASP A 160 -19.37 -18.21 13.99
N SER A 161 -18.76 -18.96 13.07
CA SER A 161 -18.82 -20.43 13.03
C SER A 161 -17.52 -21.07 13.52
N GLY A 162 -16.63 -20.30 14.16
CA GLY A 162 -15.33 -20.74 14.66
C GLY A 162 -14.19 -20.60 13.64
N GLU A 163 -14.39 -19.86 12.55
CA GLU A 163 -13.37 -19.57 11.56
C GLU A 163 -12.33 -18.54 12.01
N ALA A 164 -11.10 -18.69 11.50
CA ALA A 164 -10.03 -17.73 11.70
C ALA A 164 -10.31 -16.43 10.93
N SER A 165 -10.65 -15.36 11.65
CA SER A 165 -11.08 -14.08 11.06
C SER A 165 -10.10 -12.93 11.31
N LEU A 166 -9.09 -13.13 12.16
CA LEU A 166 -8.09 -12.12 12.50
C LEU A 166 -6.70 -12.74 12.45
N SER A 167 -5.76 -12.07 11.80
CA SER A 167 -4.36 -12.46 11.76
C SER A 167 -3.42 -11.27 11.95
N LEU A 168 -2.24 -11.53 12.52
CA LEU A 168 -1.18 -10.56 12.73
C LEU A 168 0.13 -11.10 12.17
N VAL A 169 0.71 -10.40 11.21
CA VAL A 169 2.05 -10.65 10.68
C VAL A 169 2.99 -9.58 11.22
N ILE A 170 3.98 -10.00 12.00
CA ILE A 170 5.01 -9.13 12.58
C ILE A 170 6.30 -9.35 11.79
N THR A 171 6.84 -8.30 11.17
CA THR A 171 8.13 -8.42 10.48
C THR A 171 9.27 -8.53 11.48
N ALA A 172 10.35 -9.23 11.11
CA ALA A 172 11.60 -9.21 11.85
C ALA A 172 12.13 -7.78 12.06
N LYS A 173 13.01 -7.63 13.06
CA LYS A 173 13.65 -6.33 13.39
C LYS A 173 14.53 -5.86 12.23
N GLY A 174 14.36 -4.60 11.84
CA GLY A 174 15.13 -3.95 10.79
C GLY A 174 14.46 -2.66 10.31
N ASN A 175 15.18 -1.88 9.49
CA ASN A 175 14.69 -0.60 8.96
C ASN A 175 14.58 -0.64 7.43
N HIS A 176 13.54 -1.30 6.92
CA HIS A 176 13.32 -1.56 5.49
C HIS A 176 12.46 -0.51 4.80
N THR A 177 11.88 0.45 5.52
CA THR A 177 11.04 1.46 4.90
C THR A 177 11.88 2.41 4.06
N ARG A 178 11.50 2.59 2.80
CA ARG A 178 12.07 3.54 1.83
C ARG A 178 10.95 4.28 1.12
N ASN A 179 10.94 5.60 1.22
CA ASN A 179 9.95 6.47 0.58
C ASN A 179 8.49 5.98 0.78
N PHE A 180 8.15 5.59 2.02
CA PHE A 180 6.83 5.04 2.35
C PHE A 180 6.46 3.77 1.59
N SER A 181 7.46 2.92 1.33
CA SER A 181 7.28 1.53 0.91
C SER A 181 8.17 0.63 1.79
N ASN A 182 7.72 -0.57 2.09
CA ASN A 182 8.38 -1.54 2.94
C ASN A 182 8.28 -2.93 2.28
N LEU A 183 9.37 -3.35 1.65
CA LEU A 183 9.44 -4.65 0.98
C LEU A 183 9.35 -5.81 1.99
N ARG A 184 9.89 -5.63 3.20
CA ARG A 184 9.87 -6.66 4.25
C ARG A 184 8.46 -7.05 4.64
N GLU A 185 7.54 -6.10 4.70
CA GLU A 185 6.13 -6.39 4.97
C GLU A 185 5.50 -7.27 3.89
N LEU A 186 5.86 -7.06 2.62
CA LEU A 186 5.35 -7.87 1.51
C LEU A 186 5.98 -9.26 1.49
N GLU A 187 7.31 -9.36 1.66
CA GLU A 187 8.01 -10.64 1.74
C GLU A 187 7.56 -11.46 2.97
N SER A 188 7.16 -10.80 4.06
CA SER A 188 6.62 -11.47 5.25
C SER A 188 5.23 -12.08 5.04
N LEU A 189 4.56 -11.76 3.93
CA LEU A 189 3.32 -12.41 3.52
C LEU A 189 3.58 -13.71 2.75
N GLU A 190 4.79 -13.93 2.25
CA GLU A 190 5.17 -15.19 1.60
C GLU A 190 5.17 -16.30 2.64
N GLY A 191 4.24 -17.25 2.49
CA GLY A 191 4.00 -18.34 3.45
C GLY A 191 2.75 -18.16 4.32
N HIS A 192 2.07 -17.00 4.27
CA HIS A 192 0.73 -16.89 4.81
C HIS A 192 -0.26 -17.61 3.88
N TYR A 193 -1.14 -18.44 4.45
CA TYR A 193 -2.15 -19.17 3.69
C TYR A 193 -3.35 -18.26 3.41
N TRP A 194 -3.81 -18.29 2.17
CA TRP A 194 -4.98 -17.54 1.71
C TRP A 194 -5.96 -18.51 1.06
N ASP A 195 -7.25 -18.25 1.22
CA ASP A 195 -8.26 -19.01 0.48
C ASP A 195 -8.26 -18.58 -1.00
N GLU A 196 -8.00 -19.53 -1.90
CA GLU A 196 -7.90 -19.28 -3.34
C GLU A 196 -9.23 -18.82 -3.96
N GLU A 197 -10.36 -19.25 -3.40
CA GLU A 197 -11.70 -18.91 -3.88
C GLU A 197 -12.19 -17.53 -3.38
N SER A 198 -11.56 -17.02 -2.32
CA SER A 198 -11.92 -15.76 -1.69
C SER A 198 -11.36 -14.55 -2.43
N SER A 199 -12.16 -13.49 -2.51
CA SER A 199 -11.69 -12.20 -3.01
C SER A 199 -10.69 -11.58 -2.03
N ARG A 200 -9.54 -11.13 -2.54
CA ARG A 200 -8.41 -10.67 -1.72
C ARG A 200 -8.08 -9.22 -2.02
N GLY A 201 -7.96 -8.41 -0.97
CA GLY A 201 -7.55 -7.01 -1.06
C GLY A 201 -6.30 -6.73 -0.27
N TYR A 202 -5.39 -5.94 -0.85
CA TYR A 202 -4.23 -5.39 -0.15
C TYR A 202 -4.39 -3.88 -0.07
N ILE A 203 -4.42 -3.36 1.15
CA ILE A 203 -4.56 -1.93 1.41
C ILE A 203 -3.38 -1.40 2.21
N ALA A 204 -2.95 -0.18 1.85
CA ALA A 204 -1.90 0.53 2.56
C ALA A 204 -2.20 2.04 2.61
N PRO A 205 -1.62 2.80 3.56
CA PRO A 205 -1.81 4.25 3.63
C PRO A 205 -1.18 5.00 2.44
N TYR A 206 -0.10 4.45 1.86
CA TYR A 206 0.77 5.16 0.91
C TYR A 206 0.75 4.54 -0.49
N ASN A 207 0.64 5.38 -1.53
CA ASN A 207 0.73 4.91 -2.92
C ASN A 207 2.06 4.22 -3.23
N ALA A 208 3.17 4.64 -2.60
CA ALA A 208 4.47 4.01 -2.81
C ALA A 208 4.47 2.52 -2.41
N GLN A 209 3.77 2.17 -1.32
CA GLN A 209 3.58 0.78 -0.93
C GLN A 209 2.66 0.03 -1.89
N VAL A 210 1.56 0.66 -2.33
CA VAL A 210 0.66 0.05 -3.32
C VAL A 210 1.40 -0.28 -4.62
N ASN A 211 2.21 0.65 -5.13
CA ASN A 211 3.01 0.45 -6.34
C ASN A 211 4.09 -0.63 -6.16
N LEU A 212 4.58 -0.84 -4.93
CA LEU A 212 5.49 -1.94 -4.62
C LEU A 212 4.73 -3.28 -4.59
N ALA A 213 3.56 -3.31 -3.95
CA ALA A 213 2.69 -4.46 -3.88
C ALA A 213 2.22 -4.94 -5.27
N GLU A 214 1.99 -4.02 -6.21
CA GLU A 214 1.69 -4.35 -7.61
C GLU A 214 2.79 -5.17 -8.30
N LYS A 215 4.04 -5.04 -7.86
CA LYS A 215 5.20 -5.74 -8.44
C LYS A 215 5.49 -7.07 -7.77
N VAL A 216 5.05 -7.24 -6.52
CA VAL A 216 5.43 -8.35 -5.65
C VAL A 216 4.28 -9.32 -5.43
N LEU A 217 3.07 -8.81 -5.13
CA LEU A 217 1.92 -9.65 -4.82
C LEU A 217 1.26 -10.21 -6.08
N PRO A 218 0.66 -11.41 -6.01
CA PRO A 218 0.00 -12.04 -7.15
C PRO A 218 -1.16 -11.20 -7.70
N ALA A 219 -1.49 -11.36 -8.98
CA ALA A 219 -2.40 -10.49 -9.72
C ALA A 219 -3.85 -10.47 -9.18
N ASP A 220 -4.27 -11.53 -8.51
CA ASP A 220 -5.59 -11.72 -7.91
C ASP A 220 -5.90 -10.75 -6.75
N PHE A 221 -4.89 -10.23 -6.07
CA PHE A 221 -5.08 -9.19 -5.07
C PHE A 221 -5.54 -7.88 -5.70
N VAL A 222 -6.60 -7.28 -5.17
CA VAL A 222 -6.97 -5.89 -5.42
C VAL A 222 -6.09 -4.99 -4.55
N LYS A 223 -5.12 -4.29 -5.14
CA LYS A 223 -4.24 -3.37 -4.41
C LYS A 223 -4.73 -1.94 -4.51
N SER A 224 -4.83 -1.23 -3.38
CA SER A 224 -5.18 0.19 -3.39
C SER A 224 -4.79 0.89 -2.09
N THR A 225 -4.87 2.22 -2.07
CA THR A 225 -4.79 2.94 -0.80
C THR A 225 -6.11 2.79 -0.03
N VAL A 226 -6.07 2.90 1.30
CA VAL A 226 -7.29 2.84 2.14
C VAL A 226 -8.37 3.82 1.63
N HIS A 227 -7.96 5.04 1.29
CA HIS A 227 -8.85 6.08 0.74
C HIS A 227 -9.53 5.64 -0.56
N LYS A 228 -8.79 5.03 -1.50
CA LYS A 228 -9.35 4.57 -2.78
C LYS A 228 -10.13 3.25 -2.66
N PHE A 229 -9.99 2.54 -1.55
CA PHE A 229 -10.70 1.29 -1.28
C PHE A 229 -12.03 1.52 -0.54
N GLN A 230 -12.30 2.74 -0.09
CA GLN A 230 -13.56 3.08 0.56
C GLN A 230 -14.76 2.82 -0.37
N GLY A 231 -15.83 2.25 0.19
CA GLY A 231 -16.99 1.78 -0.58
C GLY A 231 -16.82 0.41 -1.24
N ARG A 232 -15.62 -0.18 -1.20
CA ARG A 232 -15.37 -1.57 -1.63
C ARG A 232 -15.25 -2.50 -0.43
N GLU A 233 -15.26 -3.80 -0.69
CA GLU A 233 -15.07 -4.88 0.28
C GLU A 233 -14.43 -6.09 -0.40
N CYS A 234 -13.72 -6.90 0.38
CA CYS A 234 -13.19 -8.20 -0.02
C CYS A 234 -13.42 -9.22 1.09
N ASP A 235 -13.40 -10.50 0.74
CA ASP A 235 -13.52 -11.59 1.70
C ASP A 235 -12.33 -11.59 2.66
N GLU A 236 -11.13 -11.38 2.11
CA GLU A 236 -9.90 -11.23 2.87
C GLU A 236 -9.23 -9.88 2.60
N ILE A 237 -8.80 -9.19 3.65
CA ILE A 237 -8.06 -7.94 3.55
C ILE A 237 -6.74 -8.03 4.30
N VAL A 238 -5.67 -7.62 3.62
CA VAL A 238 -4.37 -7.37 4.22
C VAL A 238 -4.16 -5.86 4.35
N PHE A 239 -3.93 -5.39 5.57
CA PHE A 239 -3.59 -4.01 5.84
C PHE A 239 -2.12 -3.89 6.28
N SER A 240 -1.33 -3.15 5.49
CA SER A 240 0.09 -2.88 5.75
C SER A 240 0.27 -1.51 6.38
N THR A 241 0.96 -1.45 7.53
CA THR A 241 1.24 -0.19 8.22
C THR A 241 2.44 0.56 7.62
N VAL A 242 3.31 -0.12 6.88
CA VAL A 242 4.48 0.40 6.12
C VAL A 242 5.62 0.95 6.98
N LEU A 243 5.32 1.46 8.16
CA LEU A 243 6.28 2.18 9.00
C LEU A 243 7.18 1.21 9.78
N ASP A 244 8.45 1.59 9.89
CA ASP A 244 9.47 0.95 10.73
C ASP A 244 9.92 1.88 11.86
N LYS A 245 10.91 1.47 12.65
CA LYS A 245 11.48 2.26 13.76
C LYS A 245 12.46 3.35 13.32
N LYS A 246 12.66 3.56 12.01
CA LYS A 246 13.55 4.61 11.51
C LYS A 246 13.02 5.99 11.90
N ARG A 247 13.93 6.92 12.26
CA ARG A 247 13.57 8.29 12.68
C ARG A 247 12.61 9.01 11.71
N SER A 248 12.77 8.79 10.40
CA SER A 248 11.86 9.36 9.38
C SER A 248 10.45 8.78 9.48
N SER A 249 10.34 7.48 9.73
CA SER A 249 9.05 6.77 9.87
C SER A 249 8.38 7.11 11.19
N GLN A 250 9.16 7.22 12.27
CA GLN A 250 8.74 7.59 13.62
C GLN A 250 8.47 9.09 13.81
N HIS A 251 8.47 9.87 12.73
CA HIS A 251 8.05 11.26 12.81
C HIS A 251 6.55 11.33 13.17
N SER A 252 6.17 12.17 14.12
CA SER A 252 4.82 12.23 14.69
C SER A 252 3.73 12.32 13.62
N ARG A 253 3.94 13.12 12.57
CA ARG A 253 3.01 13.25 11.44
C ARG A 253 2.73 11.94 10.69
N ASN A 254 3.72 11.08 10.56
CA ASN A 254 3.59 9.83 9.81
C ASN A 254 2.87 8.78 10.64
N ILE A 255 3.25 8.66 11.92
CA ILE A 255 2.54 7.82 12.89
C ILE A 255 1.08 8.27 12.99
N ALA A 256 0.82 9.56 13.18
CA ALA A 256 -0.54 10.10 13.27
C ALA A 256 -1.38 9.90 12.01
N PHE A 257 -0.75 9.85 10.82
CA PHE A 257 -1.46 9.56 9.58
C PHE A 257 -1.91 8.09 9.49
N VAL A 258 -1.02 7.14 9.80
CA VAL A 258 -1.36 5.71 9.78
C VAL A 258 -2.27 5.32 10.94
N ASP A 259 -2.08 5.97 12.09
CA ASP A 259 -2.87 5.78 13.30
C ASP A 259 -4.15 6.62 13.34
N ASN A 260 -4.51 7.30 12.24
CA ASN A 260 -5.75 8.08 12.16
C ASN A 260 -6.98 7.17 12.39
N PRO A 261 -7.92 7.55 13.28
CA PRO A 261 -9.06 6.71 13.62
C PRO A 261 -9.95 6.37 12.43
N GLU A 262 -10.21 7.33 11.55
CA GLU A 262 -11.03 7.11 10.36
C GLU A 262 -10.37 6.14 9.37
N LEU A 263 -9.05 6.25 9.16
CA LEU A 263 -8.27 5.37 8.31
C LEU A 263 -8.29 3.93 8.84
N VAL A 264 -8.03 3.75 10.15
CA VAL A 264 -8.05 2.43 10.79
C VAL A 264 -9.45 1.82 10.73
N ASN A 265 -10.50 2.61 11.00
CA ASN A 265 -11.88 2.14 10.93
C ASN A 265 -12.26 1.68 9.52
N VAL A 266 -11.91 2.46 8.49
CA VAL A 266 -12.15 2.07 7.10
C VAL A 266 -11.36 0.80 6.79
N ALA A 267 -10.06 0.75 7.08
CA ALA A 267 -9.20 -0.38 6.76
C ALA A 267 -9.71 -1.72 7.32
N VAL A 268 -10.07 -1.75 8.61
CA VAL A 268 -10.57 -2.97 9.27
C VAL A 268 -11.94 -3.38 8.72
N SER A 269 -12.84 -2.41 8.51
CA SER A 269 -14.22 -2.67 8.04
C SER A 269 -14.34 -3.07 6.56
N ARG A 270 -13.23 -3.19 5.83
CA ARG A 270 -13.23 -3.66 4.43
C ARG A 270 -13.26 -5.19 4.31
N ALA A 271 -12.88 -5.90 5.36
CA ALA A 271 -12.82 -7.36 5.39
C ALA A 271 -14.19 -7.96 5.71
N ARG A 272 -14.65 -8.92 4.91
CA ARG A 272 -15.87 -9.69 5.22
C ARG A 272 -15.55 -10.87 6.13
N ASN A 273 -14.56 -11.70 5.79
CA ASN A 273 -14.30 -12.98 6.47
C ASN A 273 -13.00 -12.94 7.29
N LYS A 274 -11.88 -12.48 6.69
CA LYS A 274 -10.56 -12.45 7.35
C LYS A 274 -9.87 -11.10 7.20
N PHE A 275 -9.36 -10.58 8.32
CA PHE A 275 -8.54 -9.38 8.35
C PHE A 275 -7.13 -9.69 8.86
N THR A 276 -6.12 -9.32 8.09
CA THR A 276 -4.71 -9.54 8.40
C THR A 276 -3.99 -8.19 8.53
N LEU A 277 -3.43 -7.91 9.70
CA LEU A 277 -2.57 -6.75 9.93
C LEU A 277 -1.11 -7.14 9.71
N VAL A 278 -0.38 -6.38 8.87
CA VAL A 278 1.07 -6.51 8.69
C VAL A 278 1.75 -5.28 9.26
N THR A 279 2.68 -5.47 10.18
CA THR A 279 3.38 -4.36 10.84
C THR A 279 4.76 -4.76 11.31
N GLY A 280 5.65 -3.77 11.46
CA GLY A 280 6.95 -4.00 12.08
C GLY A 280 6.87 -4.26 13.58
N ASN A 281 7.85 -5.01 14.09
CA ASN A 281 8.04 -5.29 15.51
C ASN A 281 8.13 -4.01 16.35
N ASP A 282 7.26 -3.89 17.35
CA ASP A 282 7.11 -2.79 18.31
C ASP A 282 7.05 -1.38 17.71
N VAL A 283 6.62 -1.22 16.45
CA VAL A 283 6.57 0.08 15.76
C VAL A 283 5.53 1.02 16.39
N PHE A 284 4.39 0.47 16.81
CA PHE A 284 3.25 1.24 17.35
C PHE A 284 3.05 1.06 18.86
N GLU A 285 3.86 0.23 19.53
CA GLU A 285 3.64 -0.14 20.95
C GLU A 285 3.83 1.02 21.94
N ARG A 286 4.62 2.04 21.57
CA ARG A 286 4.91 3.20 22.44
C ARG A 286 3.76 4.22 22.52
N HIS A 287 2.69 4.02 21.76
CA HIS A 287 1.57 4.95 21.69
C HIS A 287 0.27 4.25 22.10
N ALA A 288 -0.57 4.92 22.88
CA ALA A 288 -1.94 4.50 23.15
C ALA A 288 -2.86 4.72 21.92
N GLY A 289 -2.35 4.37 20.74
CA GLY A 289 -2.96 4.61 19.44
C GLY A 289 -3.93 3.53 19.01
N HIS A 290 -4.59 3.76 17.87
CA HIS A 290 -5.59 2.88 17.29
C HIS A 290 -4.97 1.59 16.72
N ILE A 291 -3.81 1.66 16.08
CA ILE A 291 -3.05 0.50 15.60
C ILE A 291 -2.56 -0.33 16.78
N ALA A 292 -2.07 0.29 17.85
CA ALA A 292 -1.65 -0.44 19.05
C ALA A 292 -2.84 -1.14 19.73
N ALA A 293 -4.01 -0.50 19.76
CA ALA A 293 -5.24 -1.13 20.23
C ALA A 293 -5.65 -2.31 19.33
N LEU A 294 -5.53 -2.16 18.00
CA LEU A 294 -5.81 -3.23 17.04
C LEU A 294 -4.86 -4.42 17.23
N ILE A 295 -3.56 -4.18 17.41
CA ILE A 295 -2.57 -5.24 17.69
C ILE A 295 -2.94 -5.99 18.97
N ARG A 296 -3.26 -5.28 20.06
CA ARG A 296 -3.69 -5.92 21.32
C ARG A 296 -4.99 -6.70 21.15
N TYR A 297 -5.93 -6.19 20.36
CA TYR A 297 -7.19 -6.84 20.08
C TYR A 297 -6.98 -8.13 19.28
N ILE A 298 -6.18 -8.10 18.21
CA ILE A 298 -5.87 -9.28 17.41
C ILE A 298 -5.15 -10.32 18.27
N LYS A 299 -4.14 -9.93 19.06
CA LYS A 299 -3.45 -10.83 19.99
C LYS A 299 -4.36 -11.51 21.01
N TYR A 300 -5.52 -10.92 21.31
CA TYR A 300 -6.48 -11.47 22.27
C TYR A 300 -7.56 -12.35 21.63
N TYR A 301 -7.98 -12.05 20.39
CA TYR A 301 -9.13 -12.70 19.73
C TYR A 301 -8.75 -13.61 18.55
N ALA A 302 -7.53 -13.54 18.04
CA ALA A 302 -7.04 -14.44 17.00
C ALA A 302 -6.76 -15.82 17.57
N ASP A 303 -6.94 -16.85 16.74
CA ASP A 303 -6.70 -18.23 17.13
C ASP A 303 -5.19 -18.54 17.18
N ASP A 304 -4.81 -19.59 17.92
CA ASP A 304 -3.43 -20.02 18.03
C ASP A 304 -2.86 -20.37 16.64
N GLY A 305 -1.80 -19.68 16.23
CA GLY A 305 -1.18 -19.82 14.90
C GLY A 305 -1.48 -18.68 13.92
N GLU A 306 -2.45 -17.81 14.21
CA GLU A 306 -2.75 -16.64 13.36
C GLU A 306 -1.86 -15.42 13.68
N ILE A 307 -1.02 -15.53 14.70
CA ILE A 307 0.05 -14.57 15.02
C ILE A 307 1.36 -15.13 14.46
N PHE A 308 1.84 -14.52 13.39
CA PHE A 308 3.02 -14.96 12.68
C PHE A 308 4.16 -13.95 12.85
N GLU A 309 5.25 -14.39 13.48
CA GLU A 309 6.52 -13.67 13.48
C GLU A 309 7.34 -14.11 12.28
N SER A 310 7.54 -13.21 11.33
CA SER A 310 8.21 -13.50 10.07
C SER A 310 9.69 -13.81 10.28
N PRO A 311 10.20 -14.95 9.77
CA PRO A 311 11.63 -15.29 9.85
C PRO A 311 12.47 -14.55 8.80
N VAL A 312 11.85 -13.72 7.96
CA VAL A 312 12.53 -13.03 6.85
C VAL A 312 13.51 -12.01 7.45
N ILE A 313 14.79 -12.37 7.44
CA ILE A 313 15.92 -11.57 7.95
C ILE A 313 16.83 -11.20 6.78
N SER A 314 17.52 -10.06 6.85
CA SER A 314 18.48 -9.61 5.84
C SER A 314 19.85 -9.49 6.49
N ALA A 315 20.88 -9.97 5.80
CA ALA A 315 22.25 -9.74 6.25
C ALA A 315 22.57 -8.23 6.37
N PHE A 316 21.89 -7.39 5.59
CA PHE A 316 22.01 -5.94 5.66
C PHE A 316 21.31 -5.29 6.86
N ASP A 317 20.60 -6.04 7.70
CA ASP A 317 20.03 -5.49 8.93
C ASP A 317 21.12 -5.00 9.89
N LEU A 318 22.33 -5.56 9.77
CA LEU A 318 23.54 -5.10 10.47
C LEU A 318 23.94 -3.65 10.17
N LEU A 319 23.37 -3.04 9.14
CA LEU A 319 23.57 -1.62 8.83
C LEU A 319 22.78 -0.69 9.77
N TYR A 320 21.85 -1.24 10.56
CA TYR A 320 20.98 -0.48 11.46
C TYR A 320 21.26 -0.78 12.93
N SER A 321 20.72 0.08 13.81
CA SER A 321 20.85 -0.07 15.26
C SER A 321 20.03 -1.22 15.84
N GLU A 322 18.91 -1.57 15.20
CA GLU A 322 18.09 -2.73 15.54
C GLU A 322 18.21 -3.77 14.43
N TYR A 323 18.55 -4.99 14.81
CA TYR A 323 18.66 -6.16 13.95
C TYR A 323 18.45 -7.42 14.79
N ASP A 324 18.25 -8.56 14.12
CA ASP A 324 18.05 -9.85 14.80
C ASP A 324 19.36 -10.41 15.39
N LYS A 325 19.31 -10.97 16.60
CA LYS A 325 20.50 -11.49 17.30
C LYS A 325 21.19 -12.64 16.56
N SER A 326 20.48 -13.38 15.70
CA SER A 326 21.08 -14.40 14.84
C SER A 326 22.22 -13.86 13.96
N LEU A 327 22.20 -12.55 13.64
CA LEU A 327 23.25 -11.89 12.84
C LEU A 327 24.50 -11.52 13.63
N GLU A 328 24.56 -11.70 14.96
CA GLU A 328 25.75 -11.41 15.76
C GLU A 328 26.96 -12.26 15.33
N ARG A 329 26.72 -13.52 14.93
CA ARG A 329 27.78 -14.41 14.40
C ARG A 329 28.35 -13.88 13.09
N LEU A 330 27.52 -13.30 12.23
CA LEU A 330 27.99 -12.67 10.98
C LEU A 330 28.75 -11.38 11.29
N ASN A 331 28.21 -10.54 12.18
CA ASN A 331 28.79 -9.25 12.55
C ASN A 331 30.20 -9.38 13.13
N SER A 332 30.48 -10.41 13.94
CA SER A 332 31.80 -10.65 14.54
C SER A 332 32.86 -11.11 13.54
N ARG A 333 32.45 -11.60 12.37
CA ARG A 333 33.32 -12.11 11.30
C ARG A 333 33.58 -11.10 10.18
N LEU A 334 32.91 -9.94 10.24
CA LEU A 334 33.13 -8.84 9.31
C LEU A 334 34.57 -8.33 9.43
N ASN A 335 35.20 -8.09 8.29
CA ASN A 335 36.57 -7.62 8.21
C ASN A 335 36.59 -6.20 7.62
N SER A 336 37.10 -5.23 8.38
CA SER A 336 37.20 -3.84 7.95
C SER A 336 38.13 -3.63 6.75
N ASN A 337 39.02 -4.59 6.48
CA ASN A 337 39.91 -4.55 5.32
C ASN A 337 39.21 -4.92 4.00
N ASP A 338 38.02 -5.52 4.06
CA ASP A 338 37.28 -5.92 2.85
C ASP A 338 36.74 -4.69 2.10
N SER A 339 36.28 -3.68 2.84
CA SER A 339 35.79 -2.40 2.30
C SER A 339 35.57 -1.37 3.41
N HIS A 340 35.54 -0.08 3.04
CA HIS A 340 35.05 0.99 3.93
C HIS A 340 33.53 0.91 4.17
N PHE A 341 32.79 0.29 3.25
CA PHE A 341 31.34 0.16 3.36
C PHE A 341 30.97 -1.13 4.08
N LYS A 342 30.24 -1.02 5.19
CA LYS A 342 29.79 -2.18 5.97
C LYS A 342 28.93 -3.14 5.12
N SER A 343 28.18 -2.63 4.15
CA SER A 343 27.39 -3.45 3.21
C SER A 343 28.27 -4.37 2.36
N GLU A 344 29.40 -3.85 1.87
CA GLU A 344 30.38 -4.65 1.13
C GLU A 344 31.10 -5.65 2.05
N GLN A 345 31.43 -5.27 3.29
CA GLN A 345 32.02 -6.21 4.27
C GLN A 345 31.11 -7.42 4.52
N ILE A 346 29.79 -7.19 4.58
CA ILE A 346 28.78 -8.24 4.75
C ILE A 346 28.81 -9.19 3.54
N VAL A 347 28.74 -8.65 2.33
CA VAL A 347 28.75 -9.45 1.09
C VAL A 347 30.07 -10.21 0.92
N ALA A 348 31.21 -9.59 1.23
CA ALA A 348 32.51 -10.24 1.21
C ALA A 348 32.60 -11.42 2.19
N CYS A 349 32.04 -11.29 3.39
CA CYS A 349 31.98 -12.38 4.36
C CYS A 349 31.11 -13.54 3.85
N LEU A 350 29.92 -13.25 3.32
CA LEU A 350 29.03 -14.27 2.77
C LEU A 350 29.64 -14.97 1.54
N LEU A 351 30.29 -14.23 0.66
CA LEU A 351 31.01 -14.79 -0.48
C LEU A 351 32.14 -15.74 -0.04
N ARG A 352 32.89 -15.39 1.00
CA ARG A 352 33.92 -16.28 1.58
C ARG A 352 33.29 -17.59 2.08
N ASP A 353 32.12 -17.53 2.68
CA ASP A 353 31.41 -18.71 3.20
C ASP A 353 30.91 -19.60 2.07
N ILE A 354 30.22 -19.04 1.09
CA ILE A 354 29.69 -19.80 -0.05
C ILE A 354 30.83 -20.41 -0.86
N LEU A 355 31.87 -19.64 -1.17
CA LEU A 355 33.01 -20.11 -1.97
C LEU A 355 33.93 -21.10 -1.23
N SER A 356 33.74 -21.29 0.07
CA SER A 356 34.43 -22.34 0.84
C SER A 356 33.86 -23.73 0.60
N GLN A 357 32.64 -23.82 0.07
CA GLN A 357 31.98 -25.09 -0.26
C GLN A 357 32.66 -25.78 -1.44
N ASP A 358 32.67 -27.12 -1.45
CA ASP A 358 33.38 -27.90 -2.46
C ASP A 358 32.90 -27.64 -3.89
N SER A 359 31.62 -27.32 -4.07
CA SER A 359 31.00 -26.98 -5.37
C SER A 359 31.61 -25.75 -6.04
N TYR A 360 32.22 -24.84 -5.29
CA TYR A 360 32.79 -23.58 -5.79
C TYR A 360 34.31 -23.48 -5.65
N ARG A 361 35.00 -24.60 -5.40
CA ARG A 361 36.46 -24.63 -5.18
C ARG A 361 37.27 -23.99 -6.28
N SER A 362 36.78 -24.00 -7.52
CA SER A 362 37.44 -23.41 -8.69
C SER A 362 37.31 -21.89 -8.77
N MET A 363 36.50 -21.26 -7.91
CA MET A 363 36.19 -19.83 -7.97
C MET A 363 36.84 -19.03 -6.84
N MET A 364 37.06 -17.75 -7.11
CA MET A 364 37.47 -16.77 -6.11
C MET A 364 36.87 -15.41 -6.47
N PHE A 365 36.93 -14.44 -5.55
CA PHE A 365 36.50 -13.08 -5.85
C PHE A 365 37.59 -12.06 -5.53
N HIS A 366 37.48 -10.89 -6.18
CA HIS A 366 38.22 -9.70 -5.83
C HIS A 366 37.25 -8.52 -5.68
N SER A 367 37.53 -7.64 -4.73
CA SER A 367 36.75 -6.41 -4.53
C SER A 367 37.33 -5.23 -5.29
N GLN A 368 36.48 -4.24 -5.59
CA GLN A 368 36.86 -2.92 -6.12
C GLN A 368 37.68 -2.99 -7.42
N ILE A 369 37.24 -3.79 -8.38
CA ILE A 369 37.91 -3.95 -9.67
C ILE A 369 37.43 -2.89 -10.67
N ALA A 370 38.36 -2.17 -11.30
CA ALA A 370 38.00 -1.17 -12.30
C ALA A 370 37.39 -1.82 -13.55
N LEU A 371 36.32 -1.25 -14.08
CA LEU A 371 35.58 -1.78 -15.24
C LEU A 371 36.46 -1.90 -16.48
N ASN A 372 37.43 -0.99 -16.66
CA ASN A 372 38.40 -1.04 -17.75
C ASN A 372 39.47 -2.15 -17.61
N GLN A 373 39.57 -2.80 -16.44
CA GLN A 373 40.42 -3.99 -16.26
C GLN A 373 39.66 -5.28 -16.62
N LEU A 374 38.33 -5.26 -16.54
CA LEU A 374 37.46 -6.38 -16.90
C LEU A 374 37.17 -6.44 -18.38
N VAL A 375 37.00 -5.27 -18.98
CA VAL A 375 36.55 -5.10 -20.36
C VAL A 375 37.70 -4.59 -21.20
N LEU A 376 38.17 -5.43 -22.12
CA LEU A 376 39.12 -5.00 -23.14
C LEU A 376 38.40 -4.06 -24.11
N LEU A 377 38.81 -2.79 -24.13
CA LEU A 377 38.26 -1.72 -24.98
C LEU A 377 38.20 -2.09 -26.47
N GLU A 378 39.03 -3.04 -26.92
CA GLU A 378 39.16 -3.46 -28.32
C GLU A 378 38.15 -4.53 -28.75
N ARG A 379 37.39 -5.13 -27.82
CA ARG A 379 36.53 -6.30 -28.10
C ARG A 379 35.02 -6.00 -28.16
N GLY A 380 34.58 -4.75 -28.02
CA GLY A 380 33.15 -4.43 -27.99
C GLY A 380 32.76 -3.17 -28.76
N ASP A 381 31.55 -3.21 -29.34
CA ASP A 381 30.90 -2.05 -29.96
C ASP A 381 30.31 -1.14 -28.87
N PHE A 382 31.19 -0.36 -28.25
CA PHE A 382 30.85 0.58 -27.17
C PHE A 382 30.57 1.97 -27.71
N THR A 383 29.47 2.56 -27.26
CA THR A 383 29.14 3.97 -27.53
C THR A 383 30.18 4.90 -26.91
N HIS A 384 30.29 6.12 -27.45
CA HIS A 384 31.21 7.13 -26.91
C HIS A 384 31.00 7.38 -25.40
N ARG A 385 29.74 7.34 -24.93
CA ARG A 385 29.42 7.48 -23.50
C ARG A 385 29.94 6.32 -22.66
N GLU A 386 29.77 5.08 -23.10
CA GLU A 386 30.27 3.90 -22.39
C GLU A 386 31.79 3.90 -22.29
N GLN A 387 32.48 4.28 -23.37
CA GLN A 387 33.93 4.43 -23.39
C GLN A 387 34.41 5.49 -22.39
N LEU A 388 33.72 6.63 -22.33
CA LEU A 388 34.03 7.72 -21.40
C LEU A 388 33.78 7.29 -19.95
N PHE A 389 32.70 6.54 -19.70
CA PHE A 389 32.40 5.95 -18.39
C PHE A 389 33.49 4.98 -17.91
N MET A 390 33.98 4.11 -18.80
CA MET A 390 35.10 3.19 -18.48
C MET A 390 36.42 3.94 -18.23
N ARG A 391 36.72 5.00 -19.00
CA ARG A 391 37.92 5.83 -18.81
C ARG A 391 37.92 6.57 -17.47
N ASN A 392 36.74 6.88 -16.94
CA ASN A 392 36.58 7.51 -15.62
C ASN A 392 36.78 6.55 -14.43
N ARG A 393 37.32 5.34 -14.66
CA ARG A 393 37.64 4.33 -13.62
C ARG A 393 36.45 3.96 -12.73
N ALA A 394 35.27 3.80 -13.32
CA ALA A 394 34.16 3.16 -12.61
C ALA A 394 34.61 1.78 -12.09
N SER A 395 34.45 1.49 -10.80
CA SER A 395 34.76 0.19 -10.20
C SER A 395 33.52 -0.67 -10.10
N CYS A 396 33.72 -1.98 -10.06
CA CYS A 396 32.74 -2.96 -9.64
C CYS A 396 33.07 -3.42 -8.22
N ASP A 397 32.03 -3.58 -7.39
CA ASP A 397 32.23 -3.89 -5.98
C ASP A 397 32.87 -5.26 -5.79
N PHE A 398 32.37 -6.27 -6.50
CA PHE A 398 32.95 -7.61 -6.52
C PHE A 398 32.95 -8.21 -7.92
N VAL A 399 34.03 -8.92 -8.24
CA VAL A 399 34.12 -9.73 -9.46
C VAL A 399 34.54 -11.14 -9.07
N VAL A 400 33.79 -12.11 -9.58
CA VAL A 400 34.06 -13.54 -9.43
C VAL A 400 34.93 -14.00 -10.59
N TYR A 401 35.95 -14.81 -10.31
CA TYR A 401 36.91 -15.35 -11.26
C TYR A 401 37.11 -16.85 -11.06
N TYR A 402 37.56 -17.54 -12.11
CA TYR A 402 38.25 -18.81 -11.92
C TYR A 402 39.61 -18.60 -11.24
N LYS A 403 39.95 -19.44 -10.26
CA LYS A 403 41.25 -19.45 -9.58
C LYS A 403 42.40 -19.65 -10.57
N VAL A 404 42.19 -20.57 -11.51
CA VAL A 404 43.14 -20.89 -12.59
C VAL A 404 42.76 -20.07 -13.83
N GLY A 405 43.73 -19.37 -14.42
CA GLY A 405 43.52 -18.55 -15.63
C GLY A 405 42.91 -17.17 -15.39
N LYS A 406 42.41 -16.88 -14.17
CA LYS A 406 41.90 -15.55 -13.75
C LYS A 406 40.87 -14.96 -14.72
N THR A 407 40.07 -15.82 -15.35
CA THR A 407 39.00 -15.40 -16.26
C THR A 407 37.80 -14.92 -15.44
N PRO A 408 37.26 -13.72 -15.72
CA PRO A 408 36.09 -13.21 -15.00
C PRO A 408 34.85 -14.02 -15.37
N LEU A 409 34.05 -14.34 -14.37
CA LEU A 409 32.83 -15.14 -14.47
C LEU A 409 31.59 -14.28 -14.35
N GLY A 410 31.57 -13.33 -13.41
CA GLY A 410 30.42 -12.51 -13.15
C GLY A 410 30.74 -11.38 -12.17
N VAL A 411 29.85 -10.40 -12.12
CA VAL A 411 29.99 -9.19 -11.30
C VAL A 411 28.87 -9.12 -10.27
N ILE A 412 29.17 -8.66 -9.06
CA ILE A 412 28.20 -8.40 -8.00
C ILE A 412 28.36 -6.94 -7.56
N GLU A 413 27.27 -6.20 -7.54
CA GLU A 413 27.17 -4.80 -7.10
C GLU A 413 26.28 -4.70 -5.86
N VAL A 414 26.65 -3.84 -4.91
CA VAL A 414 25.92 -3.64 -3.66
C VAL A 414 25.33 -2.23 -3.63
N ASP A 415 24.04 -2.16 -3.96
CA ASP A 415 23.32 -0.90 -4.08
C ASP A 415 22.83 -0.40 -2.70
N GLY A 416 23.38 0.73 -2.25
CA GLY A 416 22.94 1.47 -1.08
C GLY A 416 21.57 2.17 -1.22
N GLY A 417 20.96 2.53 -0.09
CA GLY A 417 19.63 3.16 -0.06
C GLY A 417 19.51 4.58 -0.62
N TYR A 418 20.61 5.19 -1.11
CA TYR A 418 20.64 6.57 -1.62
C TYR A 418 20.64 6.68 -3.15
N HIS A 419 20.49 5.57 -3.90
CA HIS A 419 20.67 5.53 -5.36
C HIS A 419 19.47 5.95 -6.22
N LEU A 420 18.55 6.78 -5.72
CA LEU A 420 17.37 7.23 -6.46
C LEU A 420 17.58 8.52 -7.27
N THR A 421 18.82 9.00 -7.39
CA THR A 421 19.12 10.14 -8.26
C THR A 421 19.16 9.68 -9.71
N SER A 422 18.58 10.46 -10.62
CA SER A 422 18.59 10.18 -12.07
C SER A 422 20.00 9.93 -12.62
N VAL A 423 20.99 10.63 -12.07
CA VAL A 423 22.41 10.47 -12.41
C VAL A 423 22.95 9.10 -12.02
N GLN A 424 22.56 8.56 -10.87
CA GLN A 424 23.01 7.23 -10.46
C GLN A 424 22.34 6.13 -11.28
N ALA A 425 21.03 6.24 -11.52
CA ALA A 425 20.30 5.31 -12.38
C ALA A 425 20.91 5.25 -13.79
N GLU A 426 21.27 6.40 -14.36
CA GLU A 426 21.95 6.47 -15.67
C GLU A 426 23.34 5.81 -15.65
N ARG A 427 24.13 6.02 -14.59
CA ARG A 427 25.44 5.34 -14.42
C ARG A 427 25.28 3.83 -14.28
N ASP A 428 24.24 3.41 -13.57
CA ASP A 428 23.90 2.01 -13.35
C ASP A 428 23.48 1.32 -14.66
N GLU A 429 22.65 1.98 -15.47
CA GLU A 429 22.29 1.51 -16.81
C GLU A 429 23.49 1.40 -17.75
N LEU A 430 24.39 2.39 -17.73
CA LEU A 430 25.64 2.33 -18.51
C LEU A 430 26.49 1.14 -18.10
N LYS A 431 26.67 0.90 -16.79
CA LYS A 431 27.42 -0.25 -16.28
C LYS A 431 26.77 -1.57 -16.69
N ASN A 432 25.45 -1.69 -16.56
CA ASN A 432 24.68 -2.87 -16.96
C ASN A 432 24.85 -3.15 -18.47
N SER A 433 24.76 -2.12 -19.31
CA SER A 433 24.96 -2.22 -20.75
C SER A 433 26.37 -2.74 -21.10
N ILE A 434 27.41 -2.16 -20.48
CA ILE A 434 28.80 -2.55 -20.71
C ILE A 434 29.02 -4.02 -20.35
N LEU A 435 28.61 -4.44 -19.15
CA LEU A 435 28.79 -5.82 -18.68
C LEU A 435 28.02 -6.82 -19.56
N LYS A 436 26.79 -6.47 -19.96
CA LYS A 436 25.98 -7.28 -20.88
C LYS A 436 26.65 -7.46 -22.24
N LYS A 437 27.22 -6.40 -22.83
CA LYS A 437 27.97 -6.46 -24.09
C LYS A 437 29.21 -7.35 -24.00
N CYS A 438 29.78 -7.47 -22.80
CA CYS A 438 30.95 -8.32 -22.55
C CYS A 438 30.59 -9.77 -22.21
N GLY A 439 29.29 -10.11 -22.16
CA GLY A 439 28.83 -11.44 -21.77
C GLY A 439 29.07 -11.76 -20.30
N LEU A 440 29.24 -10.75 -19.44
CA LEU A 440 29.43 -10.94 -17.99
C LEU A 440 28.07 -10.81 -17.27
N PRO A 441 27.57 -11.88 -16.65
CA PRO A 441 26.39 -11.81 -15.79
C PRO A 441 26.62 -10.85 -14.61
N LEU A 442 25.56 -10.14 -14.24
CA LEU A 442 25.56 -9.14 -13.16
C LEU A 442 24.47 -9.47 -12.15
N LEU A 443 24.85 -9.50 -10.87
CA LEU A 443 23.93 -9.49 -9.74
C LEU A 443 23.99 -8.13 -9.03
N ARG A 444 22.83 -7.51 -8.80
CA ARG A 444 22.71 -6.32 -7.95
C ARG A 444 22.01 -6.68 -6.65
N LEU A 445 22.66 -6.42 -5.53
CA LEU A 445 22.16 -6.64 -4.18
C LEU A 445 21.79 -5.30 -3.56
N ARG A 446 20.52 -5.06 -3.32
CA ARG A 446 20.08 -3.82 -2.65
C ARG A 446 20.17 -4.01 -1.15
N THR A 447 20.57 -2.97 -0.43
CA THR A 447 20.60 -2.96 1.05
C THR A 447 19.25 -3.16 1.76
N ILE A 448 18.16 -3.29 0.99
CA ILE A 448 16.81 -3.60 1.47
C ILE A 448 16.37 -5.04 1.15
N ASP A 449 17.14 -5.75 0.34
CA ASP A 449 16.82 -7.10 -0.09
C ASP A 449 16.91 -8.08 1.09
N SER A 450 15.96 -9.01 1.13
CA SER A 450 16.04 -10.21 1.97
C SER A 450 16.76 -11.35 1.23
N ASP A 451 17.10 -12.40 1.98
CA ASP A 451 17.75 -13.64 1.49
C ASP A 451 18.99 -13.39 0.59
N ILE A 452 19.94 -12.65 1.14
CA ILE A 452 21.18 -12.30 0.43
C ILE A 452 22.01 -13.55 0.10
N GLU A 453 22.04 -14.52 1.03
CA GLU A 453 22.78 -15.77 0.86
C GLU A 453 22.20 -16.63 -0.27
N GLY A 454 20.87 -16.81 -0.31
CA GLY A 454 20.20 -17.53 -1.40
C GLY A 454 20.42 -16.86 -2.76
N LYS A 455 20.32 -15.53 -2.85
CA LYS A 455 20.59 -14.78 -4.09
C LYS A 455 22.03 -14.94 -4.59
N LEU A 456 23.01 -14.88 -3.67
CA LEU A 456 24.41 -15.12 -4.01
C LEU A 456 24.64 -16.56 -4.47
N GLY A 457 24.06 -17.54 -3.78
CA GLY A 457 24.18 -18.95 -4.14
C GLY A 457 23.58 -19.27 -5.51
N ALA A 458 22.37 -18.76 -5.79
CA ALA A 458 21.70 -18.92 -7.08
C ALA A 458 22.51 -18.29 -8.22
N PHE A 459 23.05 -17.09 -8.01
CA PHE A 459 23.90 -16.43 -8.99
C PHE A 459 25.18 -17.23 -9.28
N LEU A 460 25.91 -17.65 -8.24
CA LEU A 460 27.15 -18.43 -8.39
C LEU A 460 26.90 -19.79 -9.07
N SER A 461 25.80 -20.46 -8.74
CA SER A 461 25.38 -21.70 -9.43
C SER A 461 25.12 -21.46 -10.92
N GLY A 462 24.50 -20.32 -11.28
CA GLY A 462 24.28 -19.94 -12.67
C GLY A 462 25.56 -19.65 -13.46
N LEU A 463 26.67 -19.31 -12.78
CA LEU A 463 27.98 -19.11 -13.43
C LEU A 463 28.74 -20.41 -13.71
N THR A 464 28.38 -21.51 -13.04
CA THR A 464 28.96 -22.85 -13.28
C THR A 464 28.28 -23.62 -14.42
N GLY A 465 27.16 -23.11 -14.94
CA GLY A 465 26.31 -23.77 -15.95
C GLY A 465 26.81 -23.67 -17.37
#